data_AF-A0A969AZT1-F1
#
_entry.id   AF-A0A969AZT1-F1
#
_cell.length_a   1.000
_cell.length_b   1.000
_cell.length_c   1.000
_cell.angle_alpha   90.00
_cell.angle_beta   90.00
_cell.angle_gamma   90.00
#
_symmetry.space_group_name_H-M   'P 1'
#
loop_
_entity.id
_entity.type
_entity.pdbx_description
1 polymer ?
#
loop_
_entity_poly.entity_id
_entity_poly.type
_entity_poly.pdbx_seq_one_letter_code
_entity_poly.pdbx_strand_id
1 'polypeptide(L)'
;MDMVNDLLNWFGLIYVGLPLCTLFVFAIFLLSGKKIFKENIDRIIDFGKWYIVSVALVFSAKIIESSFTERETGIKEMQVYDKYVSTILEADNIEARWKLAEYFSTVTPTDRLRTRWVEYKLVIESDYKKFKDLEEKENELLSKDSLTVPQVEQLSFVQKEKASFERRLVETNIGRWVIVFTGDSDLEGSIFELNKLKDIGVEDVNIYLRSNSYRTISKIFSNKREATSYLNSFRGKIRSDAYVVDLDKWCLAEDFNGEYYECK
;
A
#
# COMPACT_ATOMS: atom_id res chain seq x y z
N MET A 1 -16.80 -15.83 -5.56
CA MET A 1 -15.67 -16.28 -6.42
C MET A 1 -15.49 -17.79 -6.28
N ASP A 2 -15.62 -18.32 -5.07
CA ASP A 2 -15.47 -19.75 -4.77
C ASP A 2 -16.44 -20.67 -5.54
N MET A 3 -17.71 -20.28 -5.68
CA MET A 3 -18.70 -21.09 -6.42
C MET A 3 -18.38 -21.29 -7.91
N VAL A 4 -17.66 -20.35 -8.52
CA VAL A 4 -17.24 -20.44 -9.93
C VAL A 4 -16.00 -21.33 -10.06
N ASN A 5 -15.08 -21.26 -9.09
CA ASN A 5 -13.91 -22.13 -9.02
C ASN A 5 -14.29 -23.59 -8.73
N ASP A 6 -15.26 -23.83 -7.85
CA ASP A 6 -15.77 -25.17 -7.56
C ASP A 6 -16.44 -25.79 -8.79
N LEU A 7 -17.24 -25.02 -9.52
CA LEU A 7 -17.84 -25.44 -10.79
C LEU A 7 -16.79 -25.79 -11.85
N LEU A 8 -15.74 -24.97 -11.98
CA LEU A 8 -14.63 -25.20 -12.90
C LEU A 8 -13.81 -26.45 -12.52
N ASN A 9 -13.55 -26.69 -11.24
CA ASN A 9 -12.89 -27.90 -10.76
C ASN A 9 -13.74 -29.15 -11.00
N TRP A 10 -15.06 -29.04 -10.83
CA TRP A 10 -15.99 -30.13 -11.10
C TRP A 10 -16.07 -30.46 -12.60
N PHE A 11 -16.09 -29.44 -13.47
CA PHE A 11 -15.97 -29.65 -14.91
C PHE A 11 -14.62 -30.24 -15.30
N GLY A 12 -13.51 -29.84 -14.65
CA GLY A 12 -12.20 -30.44 -14.85
C GLY A 12 -12.17 -31.93 -14.49
N LEU A 13 -12.79 -32.30 -13.37
CA LEU A 13 -12.94 -33.71 -12.96
C LEU A 13 -13.80 -34.51 -13.94
N ILE A 14 -14.86 -33.93 -14.49
CA ILE A 14 -15.67 -34.57 -15.53
C ILE A 14 -14.87 -34.71 -16.84
N TYR A 15 -14.13 -33.68 -17.22
CA TYR A 15 -13.36 -33.66 -18.47
C TYR A 15 -12.21 -34.66 -18.46
N VAL A 16 -11.67 -34.99 -17.29
CA VAL A 16 -10.62 -36.01 -17.12
C VAL A 16 -11.22 -37.39 -16.82
N GLY A 17 -12.26 -37.45 -15.99
CA GLY A 17 -12.86 -38.69 -15.51
C GLY A 17 -13.69 -39.42 -16.58
N LEU A 18 -14.49 -38.69 -17.35
CA LEU A 18 -15.35 -39.26 -18.40
C LEU A 18 -14.53 -39.98 -19.49
N PRO A 19 -13.44 -39.43 -20.03
CA PRO A 19 -12.58 -40.12 -20.98
C PRO A 19 -11.78 -41.28 -20.36
N LEU A 20 -11.31 -41.17 -19.11
CA LEU A 20 -10.74 -42.31 -18.39
C LEU A 20 -11.74 -43.46 -18.24
N CYS A 21 -13.00 -43.15 -17.94
CA CYS A 21 -14.08 -44.14 -17.92
C CYS A 21 -14.31 -44.76 -19.32
N THR A 22 -14.27 -43.97 -20.40
CA THR A 22 -14.42 -44.53 -21.76
C THR A 22 -13.24 -45.42 -22.16
N LEU A 23 -12.00 -45.06 -21.80
CA LEU A 23 -10.83 -45.90 -22.01
C LEU A 23 -10.89 -47.18 -21.18
N PHE A 24 -11.39 -47.09 -19.94
CA PHE A 24 -11.56 -48.24 -19.06
C PHE A 24 -12.63 -49.22 -19.58
N VAL A 25 -13.78 -48.69 -20.04
CA VAL A 25 -14.82 -49.49 -20.70
C VAL A 25 -14.29 -50.12 -21.99
N PHE A 26 -13.49 -49.39 -22.77
CA PHE A 26 -12.85 -49.90 -23.98
C PHE A 26 -11.82 -51.01 -23.68
N ALA A 27 -11.03 -50.86 -22.61
CA ALA A 27 -10.09 -51.88 -22.14
C ALA A 27 -10.82 -53.16 -21.68
N ILE A 28 -11.94 -53.03 -20.96
CA ILE A 28 -12.80 -54.16 -20.58
C ILE A 28 -13.39 -54.84 -21.83
N PHE A 29 -13.81 -54.06 -22.82
CA PHE A 29 -14.36 -54.58 -24.07
C PHE A 29 -13.30 -55.37 -24.89
N LEU A 30 -12.05 -54.90 -24.90
CA LEU A 30 -10.91 -55.61 -25.49
C LEU A 30 -10.58 -56.91 -24.77
N LEU A 31 -10.57 -56.89 -23.43
CA LEU A 31 -10.37 -58.10 -22.59
C LEU A 31 -11.48 -59.14 -22.78
N SER A 32 -12.67 -58.72 -23.20
CA SER A 32 -13.81 -59.59 -23.47
C SER A 32 -13.73 -60.36 -24.80
N GLY A 33 -12.62 -60.24 -25.55
CA GLY A 33 -12.30 -61.11 -26.70
C GLY A 33 -13.12 -60.87 -27.98
N LYS A 34 -13.89 -59.78 -28.07
CA LYS A 34 -14.66 -59.44 -29.27
C LYS A 34 -13.73 -58.91 -30.37
N LYS A 35 -13.85 -59.46 -31.59
CA LYS A 35 -13.07 -59.02 -32.76
C LYS A 35 -13.49 -57.60 -33.17
N ILE A 36 -12.55 -56.66 -33.09
CA ILE A 36 -12.76 -55.26 -33.48
C ILE A 36 -12.55 -55.13 -34.99
N PHE A 37 -13.50 -54.48 -35.68
CA PHE A 37 -13.36 -54.10 -37.08
C PHE A 37 -12.36 -52.94 -37.24
N LYS A 38 -11.46 -53.05 -38.22
CA LYS A 38 -10.35 -52.13 -38.48
C LYS A 38 -10.79 -50.66 -38.59
N GLU A 39 -11.98 -50.42 -39.17
CA GLU A 39 -12.57 -49.10 -39.37
C GLU A 39 -12.97 -48.38 -38.08
N ASN A 40 -13.30 -49.13 -37.02
CA ASN A 40 -13.57 -48.55 -35.70
C ASN A 40 -12.29 -48.14 -34.96
N ILE A 41 -11.14 -48.76 -35.28
CA ILE A 41 -9.86 -48.43 -34.66
C ILE A 41 -9.37 -47.06 -35.13
N ASP A 42 -9.47 -46.77 -36.42
CA ASP A 42 -9.02 -45.48 -36.97
C ASP A 42 -9.80 -44.30 -36.38
N ARG A 43 -11.12 -44.44 -36.22
CA ARG A 43 -11.95 -43.41 -35.55
C ARG A 43 -11.56 -43.19 -34.10
N ILE A 44 -11.21 -44.24 -33.36
CA ILE A 44 -10.78 -44.14 -31.96
C ILE A 44 -9.41 -43.45 -31.88
N ILE A 45 -8.51 -43.76 -32.81
CA ILE A 45 -7.20 -43.10 -32.89
C ILE A 45 -7.39 -41.59 -33.16
N ASP A 46 -8.26 -41.21 -34.10
CA ASP A 46 -8.48 -39.81 -34.42
C ASP A 46 -9.18 -39.04 -33.28
N PHE A 47 -10.14 -39.68 -32.59
CA PHE A 47 -10.73 -39.12 -31.38
C PHE A 47 -9.68 -38.95 -30.26
N GLY A 48 -8.80 -39.94 -30.10
CA GLY A 48 -7.70 -39.90 -29.13
C GLY A 48 -6.72 -38.75 -29.40
N LYS A 49 -6.35 -38.52 -30.66
CA LYS A 49 -5.50 -37.38 -31.05
C LYS A 49 -6.16 -36.05 -30.70
N TRP A 50 -7.43 -35.87 -31.07
CA TRP A 50 -8.17 -34.63 -30.77
C TRP A 50 -8.28 -34.38 -29.26
N TYR A 51 -8.52 -35.44 -28.49
CA TYR A 51 -8.59 -35.39 -27.04
C TYR A 51 -7.25 -34.99 -26.41
N ILE A 52 -6.14 -35.64 -26.79
CA ILE A 52 -4.80 -35.33 -26.26
C ILE A 52 -4.44 -33.87 -26.50
N VAL A 53 -4.71 -33.34 -27.71
CA VAL A 53 -4.44 -31.94 -28.04
C VAL A 53 -5.28 -30.99 -27.18
N SER A 54 -6.57 -31.29 -26.99
CA SER A 54 -7.48 -30.47 -26.17
C SER A 54 -7.06 -30.44 -24.70
N VAL A 55 -6.71 -31.60 -24.12
CA VAL A 55 -6.21 -31.69 -22.74
C VAL A 55 -4.89 -30.95 -22.57
N ALA A 56 -3.96 -31.12 -23.51
CA ALA A 56 -2.67 -30.42 -23.47
C ALA A 56 -2.84 -28.90 -23.50
N LEU A 57 -3.76 -28.38 -24.31
CA LEU A 57 -4.09 -26.95 -24.34
C LEU A 57 -4.68 -26.46 -23.02
N VAL A 58 -5.66 -27.17 -22.45
CA VAL A 58 -6.29 -26.80 -21.18
C VAL A 58 -5.27 -26.82 -20.03
N PHE A 59 -4.41 -27.86 -19.98
CA PHE A 59 -3.38 -27.97 -18.94
C PHE A 59 -2.33 -26.86 -19.08
N SER A 60 -1.91 -26.54 -20.30
CA SER A 60 -0.99 -25.43 -20.57
C SER A 60 -1.58 -24.09 -20.13
N ALA A 61 -2.85 -23.84 -20.47
CA ALA A 61 -3.56 -22.63 -20.05
C ALA A 61 -3.66 -22.53 -18.52
N LYS A 62 -3.95 -23.64 -17.83
CA LYS A 62 -4.04 -23.69 -16.36
C LYS A 62 -2.70 -23.45 -15.68
N ILE A 63 -1.60 -23.99 -16.20
CA ILE A 63 -0.25 -23.71 -15.69
C ILE A 63 0.06 -22.22 -15.81
N ILE A 64 -0.25 -21.62 -16.97
CA ILE A 64 -0.01 -20.20 -17.22
C ILE A 64 -0.86 -19.34 -16.28
N GLU A 65 -2.16 -19.64 -16.14
CA GLU A 65 -3.09 -18.95 -15.23
C GLU A 65 -2.61 -19.03 -13.77
N SER A 66 -2.19 -20.22 -13.31
CA SER A 66 -1.63 -20.41 -11.96
C SER A 66 -0.41 -19.52 -11.74
N SER A 67 0.51 -19.48 -12.72
CA SER A 67 1.72 -18.66 -12.63
C SER A 67 1.40 -17.15 -12.57
N PHE A 68 0.41 -16.68 -13.32
CA PHE A 68 -0.02 -15.28 -13.23
C PHE A 68 -0.70 -14.98 -11.89
N THR A 69 -1.51 -15.90 -11.38
CA THR A 69 -2.20 -15.73 -10.10
C THR A 69 -1.22 -15.63 -8.93
N GLU A 70 -0.15 -16.44 -8.94
CA GLU A 70 0.94 -16.34 -7.95
C GLU A 70 1.63 -14.97 -7.99
N ARG A 71 1.89 -14.43 -9.18
CA ARG A 71 2.51 -13.10 -9.35
C ARG A 71 1.60 -11.98 -8.88
N GLU A 72 0.32 -12.03 -9.24
CA GLU A 72 -0.65 -11.01 -8.81
C GLU A 72 -0.80 -11.02 -7.28
N THR A 73 -0.85 -12.21 -6.69
CA THR A 73 -0.86 -12.38 -5.23
C THR A 73 0.41 -11.80 -4.61
N GLY A 74 1.59 -12.14 -5.15
CA GLY A 74 2.86 -11.60 -4.67
C GLY A 74 2.97 -10.07 -4.75
N ILE A 75 2.41 -9.46 -5.80
CA ILE A 75 2.36 -7.99 -5.93
C ILE A 75 1.44 -7.39 -4.87
N LYS A 76 0.24 -7.95 -4.66
CA LYS A 76 -0.71 -7.48 -3.64
C LYS A 76 -0.11 -7.61 -2.24
N GLU A 77 0.57 -8.72 -1.94
CA GLU A 77 1.29 -8.92 -0.69
C GLU A 77 2.38 -7.85 -0.47
N MET A 78 3.13 -7.52 -1.51
CA MET A 78 4.18 -6.50 -1.43
C MET A 78 3.62 -5.09 -1.21
N GLN A 79 2.47 -4.77 -1.82
CA GLN A 79 1.76 -3.49 -1.58
C GLN A 79 1.26 -3.38 -0.14
N VAL A 80 0.71 -4.47 0.40
CA VAL A 80 0.26 -4.51 1.81
C VAL A 80 1.45 -4.38 2.75
N TYR A 81 2.57 -5.02 2.43
CA TYR A 81 3.81 -4.90 3.20
C TYR A 81 4.34 -3.46 3.23
N ASP A 82 4.38 -2.77 2.08
CA ASP A 82 4.78 -1.36 1.99
C ASP A 82 3.92 -0.47 2.89
N LYS A 83 2.60 -0.73 2.92
CA LYS A 83 1.68 -0.06 3.85
C LYS A 83 2.05 -0.30 5.31
N TYR A 84 2.36 -1.53 5.71
CA TYR A 84 2.76 -1.83 7.10
C TYR A 84 4.10 -1.17 7.49
N VAL A 85 5.08 -1.19 6.57
CA VAL A 85 6.35 -0.49 6.78
C VAL A 85 6.11 0.99 6.99
N SER A 86 5.26 1.62 6.16
CA SER A 86 4.91 3.04 6.32
C SER A 86 4.28 3.34 7.69
N THR A 87 3.38 2.48 8.18
CA THR A 87 2.76 2.64 9.50
C THR A 87 3.79 2.62 10.63
N ILE A 88 4.82 1.76 10.55
CA ILE A 88 5.88 1.69 11.57
C ILE A 88 6.82 2.88 11.49
N LEU A 89 7.13 3.35 10.28
CA LEU A 89 7.97 4.52 10.06
C LEU A 89 7.32 5.80 10.58
N GLU A 90 5.98 5.86 10.54
CA GLU A 90 5.17 6.97 11.06
C GLU A 90 4.94 6.90 12.57
N ALA A 91 5.24 5.78 13.22
CA ALA A 91 5.01 5.61 14.66
C ALA A 91 5.88 6.57 15.50
N ASP A 92 5.26 7.14 16.53
CA ASP A 92 5.84 8.24 17.31
C ASP A 92 7.09 7.84 18.08
N ASN A 93 7.07 6.69 18.77
CA ASN A 93 8.12 6.28 19.69
C ASN A 93 8.51 4.80 19.51
N ILE A 94 9.56 4.37 20.22
CA ILE A 94 10.05 2.99 20.18
C ILE A 94 9.01 1.97 20.66
N GLU A 95 8.17 2.33 21.63
CA GLU A 95 7.12 1.45 22.15
C GLU A 95 6.06 1.14 21.10
N ALA A 96 5.55 2.16 20.41
CA ALA A 96 4.60 2.00 19.32
C ALA A 96 5.21 1.14 18.20
N ARG A 97 6.48 1.37 17.85
CA ARG A 97 7.19 0.56 16.86
C ARG A 97 7.33 -0.91 17.28
N TRP A 98 7.66 -1.15 18.54
CA TRP A 98 7.80 -2.51 19.07
C TRP A 98 6.46 -3.25 19.12
N LYS A 99 5.39 -2.60 19.61
CA LYS A 99 4.02 -3.16 19.63
C LYS A 99 3.50 -3.47 18.22
N LEU A 100 3.75 -2.58 17.26
CA LEU A 100 3.39 -2.82 15.86
C LEU A 100 4.18 -3.99 15.28
N ALA A 101 5.49 -4.07 15.55
CA ALA A 101 6.32 -5.20 15.10
C ALA A 101 5.85 -6.53 15.71
N GLU A 102 5.48 -6.54 16.99
CA GLU A 102 4.87 -7.69 17.66
C GLU A 102 3.55 -8.11 17.01
N TYR A 103 2.65 -7.15 16.80
CA TYR A 103 1.37 -7.39 16.13
C TYR A 103 1.56 -7.99 14.74
N PHE A 104 2.37 -7.34 13.88
CA PHE A 104 2.61 -7.82 12.51
C PHE A 104 3.36 -9.15 12.46
N SER A 105 4.22 -9.43 13.44
CA SER A 105 4.86 -10.76 13.58
C SER A 105 3.86 -11.88 13.89
N THR A 106 2.63 -11.55 14.28
CA THR A 106 1.58 -12.52 14.58
C THR A 106 0.54 -12.57 13.46
N VAL A 107 0.08 -11.41 12.97
CA VAL A 107 -1.08 -11.34 12.06
C VAL A 107 -0.73 -11.39 10.57
N THR A 108 0.55 -11.27 10.21
CA THR A 108 0.94 -11.28 8.78
C THR A 108 0.65 -12.65 8.17
N PRO A 109 -0.13 -12.76 7.09
CA PRO A 109 -0.53 -14.05 6.52
C PRO A 109 0.64 -14.86 5.99
N THR A 110 1.57 -14.21 5.29
CA THR A 110 2.68 -14.87 4.60
C THR A 110 3.84 -15.12 5.58
N ASP A 111 4.27 -16.38 5.70
CA ASP A 111 5.34 -16.77 6.63
C ASP A 111 6.64 -16.00 6.37
N ARG A 112 7.00 -15.79 5.10
CA ARG A 112 8.20 -15.02 4.72
C ARG A 112 8.20 -13.60 5.33
N LEU A 113 7.07 -12.90 5.25
CA LEU A 113 6.94 -11.55 5.78
C LEU A 113 6.85 -11.55 7.31
N ARG A 114 6.17 -12.55 7.88
CA ARG A 114 6.10 -12.77 9.32
C ARG A 114 7.49 -12.92 9.94
N THR A 115 8.36 -13.72 9.32
CA THR A 115 9.76 -13.86 9.76
C THR A 115 10.51 -12.53 9.76
N ARG A 116 10.32 -11.69 8.74
CA ARG A 116 10.93 -10.34 8.71
C ARG A 116 10.46 -9.46 9.85
N TRP A 117 9.19 -9.55 10.24
CA TRP A 117 8.68 -8.84 11.41
C TRP A 117 9.25 -9.36 12.72
N VAL A 118 9.44 -10.68 12.85
CA VAL A 118 10.13 -11.28 14.01
C VAL A 118 11.57 -10.78 14.09
N GLU A 119 12.32 -10.83 13.00
CA GLU A 119 13.70 -10.33 12.93
C GLU A 119 13.76 -8.84 13.31
N TYR A 120 12.89 -8.01 12.73
CA TYR A 120 12.86 -6.59 13.06
C TYR A 120 12.51 -6.34 14.53
N LYS A 121 11.51 -7.06 15.09
CA LYS A 121 11.15 -6.98 16.50
C LYS A 121 12.35 -7.27 17.41
N LEU A 122 13.13 -8.31 17.10
CA LEU A 122 14.33 -8.69 17.85
C LEU A 122 15.39 -7.59 17.80
N VAL A 123 15.58 -6.93 16.66
CA VAL A 123 16.54 -5.83 16.50
C VAL A 123 16.20 -4.64 17.41
N ILE A 124 14.91 -4.30 17.53
CA ILE A 124 14.46 -3.15 18.34
C ILE A 124 14.12 -3.51 19.79
N GLU A 125 14.22 -4.78 20.18
CA GLU A 125 13.84 -5.26 21.51
C GLU A 125 14.77 -4.69 22.61
N SER A 126 16.06 -4.57 22.34
CA SER A 126 17.01 -3.97 23.30
C SER A 126 16.67 -2.51 23.59
N ASP A 127 16.34 -1.75 22.55
CA ASP A 127 15.98 -0.34 22.66
C ASP A 127 14.66 -0.17 23.40
N TYR A 128 13.69 -1.05 23.12
CA TYR A 128 12.41 -1.08 23.83
C TYR A 128 12.59 -1.38 25.33
N LYS A 129 13.40 -2.39 25.69
CA LYS A 129 13.69 -2.71 27.10
C LYS A 129 14.33 -1.53 27.82
N LYS A 130 15.34 -0.91 27.20
CA LYS A 130 15.99 0.27 27.74
C LYS A 130 15.02 1.44 27.93
N PHE A 131 14.11 1.65 26.99
CA PHE A 131 13.05 2.66 27.12
C PHE A 131 12.12 2.38 28.30
N LYS A 132 11.69 1.12 28.51
CA LYS A 132 10.86 0.73 29.66
C LYS A 132 11.59 0.94 30.99
N ASP A 133 12.88 0.63 31.07
CA ASP A 133 13.68 0.86 32.28
C ASP A 133 13.80 2.37 32.61
N LEU A 134 13.92 3.21 31.58
CA LEU A 134 13.96 4.67 31.75
C LEU A 134 12.60 5.22 32.19
N GLU A 135 11.51 4.71 31.63
CA GLU A 135 10.15 5.07 32.03
C GLU A 135 9.84 4.68 33.47
N GLU A 136 10.26 3.50 33.92
CA GLU A 136 10.11 3.07 35.31
C GLU A 136 10.87 3.99 36.26
N LYS A 137 12.14 4.30 35.95
CA LYS A 137 12.95 5.25 36.74
C LYS A 137 12.35 6.65 36.80
N GLU A 138 11.80 7.13 35.69
CA GLU A 138 11.10 8.42 35.66
C GLU A 138 9.88 8.40 36.60
N ASN A 139 9.05 7.37 36.50
CA ASN A 139 7.86 7.22 37.35
C ASN A 139 8.22 7.09 38.84
N GLU A 140 9.27 6.34 39.18
CA GLU A 140 9.77 6.23 40.56
C GLU A 140 10.21 7.59 41.12
N LEU A 141 10.90 8.41 40.32
CA LEU A 141 11.29 9.76 40.73
C LEU A 141 10.08 10.68 40.87
N LEU A 142 9.15 10.66 39.91
CA LEU A 142 7.94 11.50 39.94
C LEU A 142 6.96 11.13 41.05
N SER A 143 6.97 9.88 41.52
CA SER A 143 6.12 9.42 42.63
C SER A 143 6.51 9.97 44.01
N LYS A 144 7.64 10.68 44.11
CA LYS A 144 8.13 11.26 45.37
C LYS A 144 7.57 12.66 45.58
N ASP A 145 6.98 12.91 46.75
CA ASP A 145 6.36 14.20 47.11
C ASP A 145 7.32 15.41 47.07
N SER A 146 8.63 15.17 47.26
CA SER A 146 9.66 16.20 47.08
C SER A 146 10.96 15.58 46.57
N LEU A 147 11.56 16.24 45.58
CA LEU A 147 12.82 15.82 44.96
C LEU A 147 13.99 16.57 45.59
N THR A 148 15.02 15.84 45.98
CA THR A 148 16.32 16.42 46.35
C THR A 148 17.07 16.91 45.09
N VAL A 149 18.01 17.85 45.24
CA VAL A 149 18.81 18.37 44.10
C VAL A 149 19.46 17.25 43.27
N PRO A 150 20.06 16.18 43.86
CA PRO A 150 20.58 15.05 43.07
C PRO A 150 19.50 14.28 42.30
N GLN A 151 18.28 14.18 42.83
CA GLN A 151 17.16 13.49 42.16
C GLN A 151 16.58 14.32 41.01
N VAL A 152 16.60 15.66 41.11
CA VAL A 152 16.25 16.55 40.00
C VAL A 152 17.24 16.39 38.85
N GLU A 153 18.53 16.32 39.15
CA GLU A 153 19.57 16.09 38.14
C GLU A 153 19.40 14.71 37.47
N GLN A 154 19.14 13.66 38.25
CA GLN A 154 18.84 12.33 37.72
C GLN A 154 17.59 12.30 36.83
N LEU A 155 16.51 12.97 37.23
CA LEU A 155 15.29 13.07 36.43
C LEU A 155 15.58 13.73 35.07
N SER A 156 16.34 14.84 35.08
CA SER A 156 16.71 15.54 33.85
C SER A 156 17.56 14.67 32.91
N PHE A 157 18.44 13.85 33.46
CA PHE A 157 19.24 12.89 32.70
C PHE A 157 18.37 11.80 32.07
N VAL A 158 17.47 11.20 32.87
CA VAL A 158 16.54 10.16 32.41
C VAL A 158 15.64 10.69 31.30
N GLN A 159 15.08 11.89 31.45
CA GLN A 159 14.22 12.52 30.44
C GLN A 159 14.98 12.79 29.14
N LYS A 160 16.21 13.29 29.24
CA LYS A 160 17.05 13.52 28.06
C LYS A 160 17.39 12.22 27.33
N GLU A 161 17.68 11.15 28.05
CA GLU A 161 17.97 9.85 27.46
C GLU A 161 16.71 9.22 26.84
N LYS A 162 15.56 9.31 27.53
CA LYS A 162 14.25 8.84 27.06
C LYS A 162 13.83 9.52 25.76
N ALA A 163 14.04 10.84 25.66
CA ALA A 163 13.72 11.63 24.46
C ALA A 163 14.38 11.09 23.18
N SER A 164 15.53 10.42 23.27
CA SER A 164 16.18 9.79 22.11
C SER A 164 15.38 8.62 21.52
N PHE A 165 14.57 7.95 22.34
CA PHE A 165 13.71 6.82 21.96
C PHE A 165 12.29 7.24 21.54
N GLU A 166 11.89 8.45 21.92
CA GLU A 166 10.62 9.08 21.54
C GLU A 166 10.68 9.79 20.17
N ARG A 167 11.83 9.74 19.52
CA ARG A 167 12.00 10.28 18.17
C ARG A 167 11.28 9.42 17.13
N ARG A 168 10.53 10.09 16.24
CA ARG A 168 10.05 9.54 14.97
C ARG A 168 11.20 9.18 14.03
N LEU A 169 11.08 8.04 13.35
CA LEU A 169 12.07 7.60 12.37
C LEU A 169 12.06 8.45 11.09
N VAL A 170 10.89 8.93 10.71
CA VAL A 170 10.70 9.82 9.58
C VAL A 170 10.36 11.20 10.12
N GLU A 171 11.11 12.21 9.69
CA GLU A 171 10.63 13.58 9.77
C GLU A 171 9.36 13.65 8.92
N THR A 172 8.21 13.54 9.58
CA THR A 172 6.99 14.06 9.01
C THR A 172 7.30 15.53 8.82
N ASN A 173 7.58 15.94 7.58
CA ASN A 173 7.58 17.35 7.21
C ASN A 173 6.13 17.81 7.37
N ILE A 174 5.74 18.07 8.63
CA ILE A 174 4.54 18.79 9.02
C ILE A 174 4.82 20.21 8.53
N GLY A 175 4.54 20.40 7.26
CA GLY A 175 4.68 21.66 6.55
C GLY A 175 3.33 21.98 5.94
N ARG A 176 3.11 23.23 5.59
CA ARG A 176 1.90 23.62 4.88
C ARG A 176 2.05 23.17 3.42
N TRP A 177 1.61 21.97 3.05
CA TRP A 177 1.75 21.49 1.67
C TRP A 177 0.56 21.94 0.82
N VAL A 178 0.80 22.45 -0.38
CA VAL A 178 -0.25 22.87 -1.32
C VAL A 178 0.01 22.34 -2.72
N ILE A 179 -1.02 22.31 -3.54
CA ILE A 179 -0.92 22.00 -4.97
C ILE A 179 -1.05 23.31 -5.73
N VAL A 180 -0.08 23.59 -6.61
CA VAL A 180 -0.14 24.70 -7.56
C VAL A 180 -0.71 24.17 -8.87
N PHE A 181 -1.86 24.70 -9.30
CA PHE A 181 -2.55 24.21 -10.50
C PHE A 181 -2.15 24.97 -11.76
N THR A 182 -2.10 26.30 -11.67
CA THR A 182 -1.86 27.19 -12.82
C THR A 182 -0.99 28.36 -12.41
N GLY A 183 -0.51 29.12 -13.38
CA GLY A 183 -0.50 30.55 -13.13
C GLY A 183 -0.42 31.41 -14.36
N ASP A 184 -1.03 32.56 -14.18
CA ASP A 184 -1.38 33.51 -15.21
C ASP A 184 -0.64 34.82 -14.95
N SER A 185 -0.55 35.65 -15.98
CA SER A 185 0.04 37.00 -15.90
C SER A 185 -0.91 38.01 -15.26
N ASP A 186 -2.21 37.73 -15.26
CA ASP A 186 -3.28 38.63 -14.83
C ASP A 186 -4.27 37.92 -13.90
N LEU A 187 -4.96 38.73 -13.10
CA LEU A 187 -5.87 38.24 -12.07
C LEU A 187 -7.14 37.62 -12.66
N GLU A 188 -7.67 38.17 -13.76
CA GLU A 188 -8.90 37.68 -14.39
C GLU A 188 -8.73 36.24 -14.90
N GLY A 189 -7.60 35.94 -15.54
CA GLY A 189 -7.25 34.59 -15.97
C GLY A 189 -7.19 33.61 -14.80
N SER A 190 -6.58 34.01 -13.68
CA SER A 190 -6.53 33.16 -12.48
C SER A 190 -7.88 32.98 -11.80
N ILE A 191 -8.76 33.98 -11.82
CA ILE A 191 -10.16 33.85 -11.35
C ILE A 191 -10.93 32.84 -12.22
N PHE A 192 -10.74 32.88 -13.54
CA PHE A 192 -11.35 31.91 -14.45
C PHE A 192 -10.91 30.48 -14.12
N GLU A 193 -9.60 30.24 -13.95
CA GLU A 193 -9.08 28.91 -13.58
C GLU A 193 -9.53 28.48 -12.18
N LEU A 194 -9.62 29.40 -11.22
CA LEU A 194 -10.16 29.13 -9.88
C LEU A 194 -11.60 28.63 -9.94
N ASN A 195 -12.47 29.27 -10.72
CA ASN A 195 -13.86 28.85 -10.86
C ASN A 195 -13.97 27.49 -11.53
N LYS A 196 -13.17 27.23 -12.57
CA LYS A 196 -13.11 25.92 -13.22
C LYS A 196 -12.67 24.81 -12.26
N LEU A 197 -11.73 25.09 -11.35
CA LEU A 197 -11.30 24.13 -10.32
C LEU A 197 -12.42 23.85 -9.29
N LYS A 198 -13.18 24.88 -8.90
CA LYS A 198 -14.36 24.71 -8.05
C LYS A 198 -15.43 23.85 -8.73
N ASP A 199 -15.68 24.05 -10.02
CA ASP A 199 -16.68 23.30 -10.79
C ASP A 199 -16.37 21.80 -10.87
N ILE A 200 -15.09 21.42 -10.89
CA ILE A 200 -14.67 20.01 -10.87
C ILE A 200 -14.56 19.43 -9.44
N GLY A 201 -14.90 20.22 -8.42
CA GLY A 201 -14.94 19.79 -7.01
C GLY A 201 -13.63 19.93 -6.24
N VAL A 202 -12.72 20.82 -6.65
CA VAL A 202 -11.54 21.16 -5.84
C VAL A 202 -11.96 22.12 -4.72
N GLU A 203 -11.60 21.77 -3.49
CA GLU A 203 -11.97 22.50 -2.27
C GLU A 203 -10.95 23.59 -1.90
N ASP A 204 -11.44 24.66 -1.27
CA ASP A 204 -10.69 25.78 -0.70
C ASP A 204 -9.54 26.31 -1.58
N VAL A 205 -9.86 26.53 -2.85
CA VAL A 205 -8.93 27.06 -3.84
C VAL A 205 -8.73 28.57 -3.64
N ASN A 206 -7.48 29.01 -3.61
CA ASN A 206 -7.08 30.40 -3.39
C ASN A 206 -6.09 30.88 -4.46
N ILE A 207 -5.97 32.20 -4.66
CA ILE A 207 -5.02 32.82 -5.60
C ILE A 207 -3.85 33.44 -4.82
N TYR A 208 -2.62 33.16 -5.27
CA TYR A 208 -1.38 33.67 -4.70
C TYR A 208 -0.56 34.41 -5.78
N LEU A 209 -0.17 35.66 -5.55
CA LEU A 209 0.74 36.40 -6.41
C LEU A 209 2.18 36.09 -6.00
N ARG A 210 2.96 35.49 -6.91
CA ARG A 210 4.37 35.17 -6.68
C ARG A 210 5.19 35.44 -7.94
N SER A 211 6.26 36.21 -7.81
CA SER A 211 7.16 36.55 -8.91
C SER A 211 6.41 37.14 -10.13
N ASN A 212 5.50 38.08 -9.87
CA ASN A 212 4.68 38.74 -10.89
C ASN A 212 3.77 37.80 -11.72
N SER A 213 3.33 36.69 -11.13
CA SER A 213 2.35 35.78 -11.72
C SER A 213 1.37 35.28 -10.66
N TYR A 214 0.08 35.27 -11.00
CA TYR A 214 -1.00 34.79 -10.16
C TYR A 214 -1.08 33.27 -10.25
N ARG A 215 -1.06 32.59 -9.11
CA ARG A 215 -0.99 31.13 -8.99
C ARG A 215 -2.21 30.65 -8.24
N THR A 216 -2.98 29.75 -8.86
CA THR A 216 -4.13 29.16 -8.21
C THR A 216 -3.69 27.91 -7.45
N ILE A 217 -3.93 27.90 -6.13
CA ILE A 217 -3.48 26.83 -5.23
C ILE A 217 -4.65 26.15 -4.50
N SER A 218 -4.46 24.89 -4.11
CA SER A 218 -5.43 24.12 -3.31
C SER A 218 -5.48 24.56 -1.84
N LYS A 219 -6.36 23.91 -1.08
CA LYS A 219 -6.26 23.83 0.38
C LYS A 219 -4.88 23.36 0.87
N ILE A 220 -4.60 23.65 2.13
CA ILE A 220 -3.37 23.27 2.82
C ILE A 220 -3.50 21.84 3.36
N PHE A 221 -2.49 21.03 3.11
CA PHE A 221 -2.35 19.67 3.59
C PHE A 221 -1.25 19.58 4.65
N SER A 222 -1.46 18.72 5.64
CA SER A 222 -0.51 18.51 6.74
C SER A 222 0.78 17.80 6.31
N ASN A 223 0.74 17.08 5.19
CA ASN A 223 1.85 16.29 4.70
C ASN A 223 1.84 16.18 3.16
N LYS A 224 3.03 16.03 2.57
CA LYS A 224 3.22 15.94 1.10
C LYS A 224 2.47 14.77 0.46
N ARG A 225 2.37 13.63 1.17
CA ARG A 225 1.72 12.42 0.66
C ARG A 225 0.24 12.66 0.42
N GLU A 226 -0.45 13.27 1.37
CA GLU A 226 -1.85 13.64 1.27
C GLU A 226 -2.10 14.60 0.10
N ALA A 227 -1.28 15.65 -0.03
CA ALA A 227 -1.34 16.56 -1.17
C ALA A 227 -1.12 15.84 -2.52
N THR A 228 -0.19 14.89 -2.56
CA THR A 228 0.09 14.10 -3.78
C THR A 228 -1.06 13.15 -4.13
N SER A 229 -1.63 12.48 -3.13
CA SER A 229 -2.80 11.62 -3.31
C SER A 229 -4.02 12.44 -3.77
N TYR A 230 -4.20 13.63 -3.22
CA TYR A 230 -5.25 14.56 -3.63
C TYR A 230 -5.04 15.03 -5.08
N LEU A 231 -3.83 15.45 -5.46
CA LEU A 231 -3.52 15.78 -6.85
C LEU A 231 -3.86 14.63 -7.81
N ASN A 232 -3.56 13.39 -7.40
CA ASN A 232 -3.80 12.23 -8.24
C ASN A 232 -5.28 11.90 -8.43
N SER A 233 -6.17 12.24 -7.50
CA SER A 233 -7.62 11.99 -7.67
C SER A 233 -8.26 12.86 -8.75
N PHE A 234 -7.61 13.97 -9.12
CA PHE A 234 -8.04 14.87 -10.19
C PHE A 234 -7.27 14.69 -11.51
N ARG A 235 -6.34 13.72 -11.58
CA ARG A 235 -5.59 13.41 -12.82
C ARG A 235 -6.54 13.24 -14.00
N GLY A 236 -6.25 13.95 -15.09
CA GLY A 236 -7.06 13.92 -16.32
C GLY A 236 -8.21 14.93 -16.35
N LYS A 237 -8.57 15.56 -15.23
CA LYS A 237 -9.52 16.69 -15.16
C LYS A 237 -8.81 18.03 -15.04
N ILE A 238 -7.62 18.04 -14.44
CA ILE A 238 -6.74 19.20 -14.32
C ILE A 238 -5.59 19.12 -15.32
N ARG A 239 -4.86 20.24 -15.46
CA ARG A 239 -3.68 20.31 -16.32
C ARG A 239 -2.56 19.39 -15.81
N SER A 240 -1.75 18.89 -16.73
CA SER A 240 -0.65 17.96 -16.43
C SER A 240 0.56 18.60 -15.75
N ASP A 241 0.63 19.94 -15.74
CA ASP A 241 1.71 20.72 -15.14
C ASP A 241 1.45 21.09 -13.67
N ALA A 242 0.34 20.64 -13.06
CA ALA A 242 0.08 20.84 -11.64
C ALA A 242 1.08 20.08 -10.75
N TYR A 243 1.54 20.72 -9.67
CA TYR A 243 2.62 20.18 -8.83
C TYR A 243 2.44 20.51 -7.34
N VAL A 244 3.00 19.66 -6.48
CA VAL A 244 2.95 19.80 -5.02
C VAL A 244 4.17 20.55 -4.50
N VAL A 245 3.95 21.55 -3.63
CA VAL A 245 5.00 22.35 -2.99
C VAL A 245 4.79 22.48 -1.49
N ASP A 246 5.88 22.77 -0.80
CA ASP A 246 5.90 23.21 0.60
C ASP A 246 5.66 24.73 0.62
N LEU A 247 4.47 25.16 1.06
CA LEU A 247 4.03 26.56 1.06
C LEU A 247 5.00 27.43 1.85
N ASP A 248 5.55 26.93 2.96
CA ASP A 248 6.46 27.69 3.83
C ASP A 248 7.79 27.99 3.15
N LYS A 249 8.21 27.16 2.18
CA LYS A 249 9.40 27.42 1.35
C LYS A 249 9.05 28.13 0.05
N TRP A 250 7.82 27.97 -0.42
CA TRP A 250 7.36 28.53 -1.68
C TRP A 250 6.96 30.01 -1.52
N CYS A 251 6.34 30.36 -0.39
CA CYS A 251 5.85 31.69 -0.01
C CYS A 251 6.26 31.95 1.45
N LEU A 252 7.40 32.62 1.67
CA LEU A 252 7.98 32.79 3.01
C LEU A 252 7.09 33.62 3.94
N ALA A 253 6.41 34.62 3.37
CA ALA A 253 5.38 35.39 4.03
C ALA A 253 4.22 35.63 3.05
N GLU A 254 2.99 35.57 3.56
CA GLU A 254 1.77 35.81 2.82
C GLU A 254 1.03 37.02 3.42
N ASP A 255 0.51 37.89 2.55
CA ASP A 255 -0.30 39.05 2.95
C ASP A 255 -1.58 39.07 2.12
N PHE A 256 -2.74 39.10 2.79
CA PHE A 256 -4.02 39.06 2.10
C PHE A 256 -4.54 40.47 1.86
N ASN A 257 -4.71 40.83 0.59
CA ASN A 257 -5.13 42.18 0.20
C ASN A 257 -6.64 42.35 0.00
N GLY A 258 -7.43 41.30 0.25
CA GLY A 258 -8.88 41.27 0.03
C GLY A 258 -9.33 40.41 -1.14
N GLU A 259 -8.46 40.19 -2.14
CA GLU A 259 -8.76 39.41 -3.34
C GLU A 259 -7.82 38.21 -3.52
N TYR A 260 -6.54 38.39 -3.21
CA TYR A 260 -5.52 37.34 -3.32
C TYR A 260 -4.46 37.47 -2.21
N TYR A 261 -3.63 36.44 -2.07
CA TYR A 261 -2.47 36.45 -1.17
C TYR A 261 -1.23 36.88 -1.93
N GLU A 262 -0.46 37.84 -1.40
CA GLU A 262 0.82 38.25 -1.98
C GLU A 262 1.98 37.58 -1.25
N CYS A 263 2.85 36.89 -2.00
CA CYS A 263 4.06 36.27 -1.47
C CYS A 263 5.22 37.27 -1.43
N LYS A 264 5.80 37.45 -0.24
CA LYS A 264 6.97 38.30 0.00
C LYS A 264 8.23 37.46 0.21
#